data_AF-A0A839EK18-F1
#
_entry.id   AF-A0A839EK18-F1
#
_cell.length_a   1.000
_cell.length_b   1.000
_cell.length_c   1.000
_cell.angle_alpha   90.00
_cell.angle_beta   90.00
_cell.angle_gamma   90.00
#
_symmetry.space_group_name_H-M   'P 1'
#
loop_
_entity.id
_entity.type
_entity.pdbx_description
1 polymer ?
#
loop_
_entity_poly.entity_id
_entity_poly.type
_entity_poly.pdbx_seq_one_letter_code
_entity_poly.pdbx_strand_id
1 'polypeptide(L)' 'MSLVRKRSVTIRGHRTSFSLEDPFYEIITSIAQSREMTVAGLIADIDEGRDRNSNLSSALRIYVLDWVMGMKTVL' A
#
# COMPACT_ATOMS: atom_id res chain seq x y z
N MET A 1 -10.32 8.39 19.09
CA MET A 1 -9.21 7.68 18.39
C MET A 1 -9.27 8.04 16.91
N SER A 2 -8.12 8.25 16.26
CA SER A 2 -8.05 8.51 14.82
C SER A 2 -8.29 7.22 14.04
N LEU A 3 -9.15 7.25 13.01
CA LEU A 3 -9.34 6.14 12.07
C LEU A 3 -8.06 5.83 11.29
N VAL A 4 -7.22 6.85 11.06
CA VAL A 4 -5.94 6.73 10.38
C VAL A 4 -4.86 6.34 11.38
N ARG A 5 -4.16 5.23 11.14
CA ARG A 5 -3.01 4.76 11.93
C ARG A 5 -1.69 4.86 11.15
N LYS A 6 -0.66 5.38 11.81
CA LYS A 6 0.71 5.40 11.28
C LYS A 6 1.32 4.01 11.36
N ARG A 7 1.97 3.58 10.29
CA ARG A 7 2.72 2.34 10.15
C ARG A 7 4.09 2.64 9.55
N SER A 8 5.01 1.68 9.63
CA SER A 8 6.32 1.79 9.01
C SER A 8 6.78 0.42 8.55
N VAL A 9 7.41 0.40 7.38
CA VAL A 9 7.98 -0.80 6.77
C VAL A 9 9.41 -0.49 6.34
N THR A 10 10.24 -1.53 6.27
CA THR A 10 11.55 -1.40 5.63
C THR A 10 11.40 -1.85 4.18
N ILE A 11 11.61 -0.93 3.24
CA ILE A 11 11.63 -1.20 1.81
C ILE A 11 13.00 -0.79 1.27
N ARG A 12 13.66 -1.67 0.51
CA ARG A 12 14.99 -1.41 -0.10
C ARG A 12 16.05 -0.90 0.91
N GLY A 13 16.02 -1.41 2.14
CA GLY A 13 16.96 -1.02 3.20
C GLY A 13 16.66 0.31 3.90
N HIS A 14 15.59 1.02 3.51
CA HIS A 14 15.18 2.26 4.14
C HIS A 14 13.82 2.12 4.84
N ARG A 15 13.69 2.74 6.02
CA ARG A 15 12.42 2.75 6.75
C ARG A 15 11.51 3.80 6.15
N THR A 16 10.36 3.36 5.63
CA THR A 16 9.34 4.20 5.04
C THR A 16 8.10 4.18 5.92
N SER A 17 7.62 5.37 6.30
CA SER A 17 6.41 5.53 7.10
C SER A 17 5.23 5.96 6.22
N PHE A 18 4.05 5.44 6.53
CA PHE A 18 2.79 5.85 5.92
C PHE A 18 1.67 5.78 6.95
N SER A 19 0.55 6.43 6.65
CA SER A 19 -0.64 6.49 7.50
C SER A 19 -1.85 6.00 6.72
N LEU A 20 -2.55 5.00 7.24
CA LEU A 20 -3.71 4.36 6.60
C LEU A 20 -4.78 4.00 7.64
N GLU A 21 -6.03 4.01 7.21
CA GLU A 21 -7.14 3.40 7.91
C GLU A 21 -6.96 1.88 7.95
N ASP A 22 -7.44 1.23 9.03
CA ASP A 22 -7.29 -0.22 9.20
C ASP A 22 -7.87 -1.05 8.04
N PRO A 23 -9.07 -0.72 7.48
CA PRO A 23 -9.62 -1.47 6.35
C PRO A 23 -8.72 -1.45 5.11
N PHE A 24 -8.06 -0.33 4.80
CA PHE A 24 -7.12 -0.28 3.68
C PHE A 24 -5.90 -1.18 3.93
N TYR A 25 -5.39 -1.23 5.15
CA TYR A 25 -4.25 -2.07 5.49
C TYR A 25 -4.59 -3.57 5.45
N GLU A 26 -5.79 -3.94 5.89
CA GLU A 26 -6.30 -5.32 5.81
C GLU A 26 -6.45 -5.79 4.36
N ILE A 27 -6.94 -4.92 3.48
CA ILE A 27 -7.01 -5.23 2.04
C ILE A 27 -5.62 -5.33 1.43
N ILE A 28 -4.68 -4.42 1.73
CA ILE A 28 -3.28 -4.55 1.29
C ILE A 28 -2.68 -5.89 1.73
N THR A 29 -2.97 -6.33 2.95
CA THR A 29 -2.51 -7.63 3.47
C THR A 29 -3.11 -8.79 2.69
N SER A 30 -4.42 -8.73 2.40
CA SER A 30 -5.11 -9.73 1.57
C SER A 30 -4.57 -9.79 0.14
N ILE A 31 -4.27 -8.63 -0.47
CA ILE A 31 -3.67 -8.56 -1.81
C ILE A 31 -2.30 -9.20 -1.80
N ALA A 32 -1.45 -8.86 -0.83
CA ALA A 32 -0.11 -9.43 -0.70
C ALA A 32 -0.17 -10.96 -0.58
N GLN A 33 -1.07 -11.48 0.27
CA GLN A 33 -1.30 -12.91 0.41
C GLN A 33 -1.76 -13.57 -0.91
N SER A 34 -2.72 -12.96 -1.62
CA SER A 34 -3.22 -13.49 -2.91
C SER A 34 -2.15 -13.54 -4.00
N ARG A 35 -1.11 -12.70 -3.89
CA ARG A 35 0.02 -12.61 -4.83
C ARG A 35 1.25 -13.38 -4.35
N GLU A 36 1.16 -14.10 -3.24
CA GLU A 36 2.30 -14.80 -2.61
C GLU A 36 3.49 -13.86 -2.29
N MET A 37 3.19 -12.61 -1.94
CA MET A 37 4.16 -11.58 -1.60
C MET A 37 4.11 -11.23 -0.11
N THR A 38 5.23 -10.70 0.41
CA THR A 38 5.18 -10.02 1.71
C THR A 38 4.47 -8.67 1.58
N VAL A 39 3.82 -8.20 2.65
CA VAL A 39 3.22 -6.85 2.69
C VAL A 39 4.25 -5.77 2.38
N ALA A 40 5.48 -5.91 2.91
CA ALA A 40 6.57 -4.99 2.63
C ALA A 40 6.99 -5.01 1.14
N GLY A 41 7.00 -6.19 0.50
CA GLY A 41 7.27 -6.34 -0.92
C GLY A 41 6.21 -5.65 -1.78
N LEU A 42 4.93 -5.90 -1.50
CA LEU A 42 3.84 -5.22 -2.20
C LEU A 42 3.90 -3.69 -2.04
N ILE A 43 4.16 -3.21 -0.81
CA ILE A 43 4.31 -1.77 -0.56
C ILE A 43 5.53 -1.20 -1.30
N ALA A 44 6.63 -1.96 -1.42
CA ALA A 44 7.81 -1.52 -2.17
C ALA A 44 7.50 -1.37 -3.67
N ASP A 45 6.73 -2.28 -4.26
CA ASP A 45 6.32 -2.20 -5.66
C ASP A 45 5.41 -0.99 -5.90
N ILE A 46 4.47 -0.74 -4.98
CA ILE A 46 3.58 0.45 -5.05
C ILE A 46 4.39 1.74 -4.86
N ASP A 47 5.36 1.76 -3.96
CA ASP A 47 6.22 2.93 -3.72
C ASP A 47 7.13 3.23 -4.92
N GLU A 48 7.52 2.22 -5.70
CA GLU A 48 8.29 2.40 -6.93
C GLU A 48 7.42 2.86 -8.11
N GLY A 49 6.21 2.32 -8.26
CA GLY A 49 5.31 2.64 -9.37
C GLY A 49 4.56 3.96 -9.22
N ARG A 50 4.34 4.45 -7.98
CA ARG A 50 3.53 5.67 -7.77
C ARG A 50 4.09 6.91 -8.48
N ASP A 51 3.18 7.81 -8.86
CA ASP A 51 3.54 9.17 -9.29
C ASP A 51 4.47 9.83 -8.24
N ARG A 52 5.57 10.43 -8.72
CA ARG A 52 6.55 11.11 -7.87
C ARG A 52 5.97 12.27 -7.06
N ASN A 53 4.87 12.86 -7.52
CA ASN A 53 4.14 13.92 -6.84
C ASN A 53 3.10 13.38 -5.82
N SER A 54 2.83 12.07 -5.81
CA SER A 54 1.92 11.42 -4.86
C SER A 54 2.68 10.90 -3.64
N ASN A 55 2.05 10.94 -2.46
CA ASN A 55 2.59 10.32 -1.27
C ASN A 55 2.18 8.82 -1.19
N LEU A 56 2.96 8.02 -0.46
CA LEU A 56 2.71 6.57 -0.33
C LEU A 56 1.33 6.26 0.27
N SER A 57 0.84 7.07 1.22
CA SER A 57 -0.50 6.87 1.79
C SER A 57 -1.62 7.00 0.75
N SER A 58 -1.54 7.98 -0.14
CA SER A 58 -2.51 8.16 -1.23
C SER A 58 -2.38 7.05 -2.26
N ALA A 59 -1.14 6.68 -2.64
CA ALA A 59 -0.89 5.59 -3.58
C ALA A 59 -1.48 4.26 -3.09
N LEU A 60 -1.29 3.91 -1.81
CA LEU A 60 -1.85 2.70 -1.22
C LEU A 60 -3.39 2.69 -1.22
N ARG A 61 -4.04 3.83 -0.95
CA ARG A 61 -5.52 3.91 -0.99
C ARG A 61 -6.08 3.72 -2.40
N ILE A 62 -5.46 4.36 -3.40
CA ILE A 62 -5.86 4.20 -4.80
C ILE A 62 -5.62 2.77 -5.27
N TYR A 63 -4.47 2.18 -4.92
CA TYR A 63 -4.16 0.80 -5.25
C TYR A 63 -5.21 -0.18 -4.69
N VAL A 64 -5.63 0.01 -3.43
CA VAL A 64 -6.73 -0.77 -2.83
C VAL A 64 -8.03 -0.56 -3.59
N LEU A 65 -8.40 0.69 -3.90
CA LEU A 65 -9.61 1.03 -4.64
C LEU A 65 -9.64 0.34 -5.99
N ASP A 66 -8.57 0.42 -6.76
CA ASP A 66 -8.46 -0.21 -8.08
C ASP A 66 -8.62 -1.73 -7.98
N TRP A 67 -8.00 -2.36 -6.97
CA TRP A 67 -8.10 -3.79 -6.74
C TRP A 67 -9.54 -4.23 -6.41
N VAL A 68 -10.23 -3.54 -5.49
CA VAL A 68 -11.63 -3.90 -5.16
C VAL A 68 -12.60 -3.60 -6.30
N MET A 69 -12.31 -2.62 -7.14
CA MET A 69 -13.11 -2.28 -8.32
C MET A 69 -12.86 -3.24 -9.50
N GLY A 70 -11.93 -4.21 -9.37
CA GLY A 70 -11.57 -5.12 -10.45
C GLY A 70 -10.86 -4.43 -11.63
N MET A 71 -10.34 -3.22 -11.41
CA MET A 71 -9.57 -2.49 -12.41
C MET A 71 -8.20 -3.15 -12.54
N LYS A 72 -7.64 -3.20 -13.75
CA LYS A 72 -6.22 -3.55 -13.91
C LYS A 72 -5.44 -2.56 -13.08
N THR A 73 -4.84 -3.02 -12.00
CA THR A 73 -4.04 -2.16 -11.13
C THR A 73 -2.85 -1.68 -11.95
N VAL A 74 -2.87 -0.41 -12.34
CA VAL A 74 -1.77 0.22 -13.09
C VAL A 74 -0.80 0.71 -12.02
N LEU A 75 0.39 0.08 -11.99
CA LEU A 75 1.56 0.63 -11.32
C LEU A 75 2.31 1.51 -12.31
#